data_AF-A0A954L4X4-F1
#
_entry.id   AF-A0A954L4X4-F1
#
_cell.length_a   1.000
_cell.length_b   1.000
_cell.length_c   1.000
_cell.angle_alpha   90.00
_cell.angle_beta   90.00
_cell.angle_gamma   90.00
#
_symmetry.space_group_name_H-M   'P 1'
#
loop_
_entity.id
_entity.type
_entity.pdbx_description
1 polymer ?
#
loop_
_entity_poly.entity_id
_entity_poly.type
_entity_poly.pdbx_seq_one_letter_code
_entity_poly.pdbx_strand_id
1 'polypeptide(L)'
;MTSDSALNRSLLSSLAEEARNPRSAASFILGVVIVALCAGTGQGDDPAAQVYITPQAAAQSTDFALQGEYEKAGLGLQVVAQGDGEFLAVTHRGGLPGAGWDGSERQTLDEDAAGIHDLIASLELTKVDRASPTLGATPPPGGVVLFDGTAESLQEHWQAGARRTDDGLLMQGATSQDKFQDHTLHLEFLTPYMPRARGQGRGNSGVYYQGRFETQVLDSFGLAGKMNETGGIYSIKDPDLNMCLPPLVWQTYDADFTAARYDEAGRKIANARLTVRLNGVIVQRDVELPHITTAAPVPESPEPGPLYLQDHGNPVRYRNIWVLPRDAEREARRPIVPGFERFHAATGSDAAAGGKLLIGELACTKCHASTADRDAELLVKEPPILDEVGSRLHPEWMLKFLLRPHDVKPGSTMPGLIETLPEGDREIAARAIVNFLMTTGSLAQSSLEPAAAQRGAKLFHEVGCAQCHAPRNGHSVATGSSAPLVNLEQKYSIPSLAEFLKNPHQVRPSGRMPGWKLQDKELQDIAAYLIGEVSLKPLSSNLRVAVYEGSWDELPDFGQLTPVHTGEAAGLDVGVSGRSDGFGLVFEGFLPIDKRGNYT
;
A
#
# COMPACT_ATOMS: atom_id res chain seq x y z
N MET A 1 7.51 7.82 -52.23
CA MET A 1 6.58 8.40 -51.24
C MET A 1 7.43 8.86 -50.08
N THR A 2 7.75 10.15 -50.05
CA THR A 2 8.76 10.76 -49.16
C THR A 2 8.17 12.08 -48.67
N SER A 3 7.44 12.04 -47.57
CA SER A 3 7.03 13.26 -46.84
C SER A 3 6.68 13.05 -45.36
N ASP A 4 6.47 11.81 -44.89
CA ASP A 4 6.09 11.58 -43.47
C ASP A 4 7.26 11.38 -42.49
N SER A 5 8.46 10.98 -42.94
CA SER A 5 9.60 10.72 -42.03
C SER A 5 10.27 11.99 -41.47
N ALA A 6 10.03 13.16 -42.07
CA ALA A 6 10.62 14.42 -41.63
C ALA A 6 9.83 15.11 -40.51
N LEU A 7 8.50 14.89 -40.44
CA LEU A 7 7.63 15.48 -39.41
C LEU A 7 7.81 14.79 -38.05
N ASN A 8 7.98 13.47 -38.02
CA ASN A 8 8.23 12.71 -36.78
C ASN A 8 9.61 13.00 -36.15
N ARG A 9 10.64 13.33 -36.95
CA ARG A 9 11.96 13.71 -36.43
C ARG A 9 11.96 15.06 -35.68
N SER A 10 11.04 15.98 -36.01
CA SER A 10 10.95 17.28 -35.33
C SER A 10 10.36 17.19 -33.92
N LEU A 11 9.41 16.28 -33.70
CA LEU A 11 8.79 16.04 -32.38
C LEU A 11 9.79 15.44 -31.38
N LEU A 12 10.63 14.50 -31.81
CA LEU A 12 11.65 13.88 -30.95
C LEU A 12 12.80 14.85 -30.58
N SER A 13 13.13 15.79 -31.47
CA SER A 13 14.12 16.84 -31.15
C SER A 13 13.66 17.80 -30.05
N SER A 14 12.34 18.03 -29.93
CA SER A 14 11.77 18.90 -28.88
C SER A 14 11.86 18.28 -27.47
N LEU A 15 11.82 16.95 -27.37
CA LEU A 15 11.94 16.22 -26.10
C LEU A 15 13.39 16.25 -25.54
N ALA A 16 14.40 16.31 -26.42
CA ALA A 16 15.81 16.45 -26.02
C ALA A 16 16.17 17.87 -25.54
N GLU A 17 15.40 18.87 -25.95
CA GLU A 17 15.58 20.28 -25.55
C GLU A 17 14.87 20.60 -24.22
N GLU A 18 13.70 20.01 -23.97
CA GLU A 18 12.95 20.18 -22.71
C GLU A 18 13.59 19.52 -21.48
N ALA A 19 14.45 18.50 -21.67
CA ALA A 19 15.20 17.89 -20.56
C ALA A 19 16.30 18.80 -19.99
N ARG A 20 16.61 19.94 -20.62
CA ARG A 20 17.71 20.84 -20.23
C ARG A 20 17.28 22.06 -19.40
N ASN A 21 15.98 22.34 -19.22
CA ASN A 21 15.56 23.58 -18.53
C ASN A 21 14.18 23.49 -17.84
N PRO A 22 14.10 23.38 -16.49
CA PRO A 22 12.83 23.21 -15.79
C PRO A 22 12.26 24.56 -15.34
N ARG A 23 11.91 25.47 -16.26
CA ARG A 23 11.08 26.64 -15.93
C ARG A 23 10.13 27.04 -17.06
N SER A 24 8.85 26.88 -16.74
CA SER A 24 7.64 27.37 -17.42
C SER A 24 7.29 26.74 -18.78
N ALA A 25 6.09 26.16 -18.87
CA ALA A 25 5.21 26.42 -19.99
C ALA A 25 3.75 26.12 -19.63
N ALA A 26 2.92 27.13 -19.83
CA ALA A 26 1.48 27.02 -19.96
C ALA A 26 1.15 26.64 -21.41
N SER A 27 0.13 25.78 -21.57
CA SER A 27 -0.76 25.55 -22.72
C SER A 27 -0.22 25.64 -24.16
N PHE A 28 -0.42 24.56 -24.93
CA PHE A 28 -1.29 24.53 -26.13
C PHE A 28 -1.50 23.06 -26.56
N ILE A 29 -2.73 22.56 -26.44
CA ILE A 29 -3.14 21.22 -26.92
C ILE A 29 -3.92 21.42 -28.22
N LEU A 30 -3.42 20.84 -29.31
CA LEU A 30 -4.21 20.55 -30.51
C LEU A 30 -4.06 19.04 -30.77
N GLY A 31 -5.00 18.25 -30.24
CA GLY A 31 -5.04 16.82 -30.43
C GLY A 31 -5.54 16.48 -31.84
N VAL A 32 -4.73 15.74 -32.59
CA VAL A 32 -5.19 14.98 -33.76
C VAL A 32 -5.22 13.52 -33.34
N VAL A 33 -6.42 13.01 -33.06
CA VAL A 33 -6.67 11.60 -32.81
C VAL A 33 -6.96 10.94 -34.16
N ILE A 34 -6.08 10.04 -34.60
CA ILE A 34 -6.39 9.12 -35.71
C ILE A 34 -6.78 7.78 -35.08
N VAL A 35 -8.09 7.53 -35.00
CA VAL A 35 -8.63 6.19 -34.70
C VAL A 35 -8.62 5.39 -35.99
N ALA A 36 -7.68 4.46 -36.14
CA ALA A 36 -7.78 3.41 -37.13
C ALA A 36 -8.54 2.22 -36.53
N LEU A 37 -9.82 2.10 -36.88
CA LEU A 37 -10.60 0.88 -36.66
C LEU A 37 -10.10 -0.21 -37.62
N CYS A 38 -9.45 -1.25 -37.10
CA CYS A 38 -9.28 -2.51 -37.81
C CYS A 38 -10.22 -3.55 -37.19
N ALA A 39 -11.29 -3.84 -37.93
CA ALA A 39 -12.24 -4.89 -37.61
C ALA A 39 -11.55 -6.26 -37.63
N GLY A 40 -11.76 -7.04 -36.57
CA GLY A 40 -11.27 -8.39 -36.47
C GLY A 40 -11.96 -9.32 -37.46
N THR A 41 -11.16 -10.12 -38.16
CA THR A 41 -11.61 -11.34 -38.83
C THR A 41 -10.66 -12.47 -38.53
N GLY A 42 -11.19 -13.55 -37.95
CA GLY A 42 -10.74 -14.91 -38.22
C GLY A 42 -9.56 -15.43 -37.38
N GLN A 43 -9.88 -16.34 -36.47
CA GLN A 43 -8.99 -17.41 -36.01
C GLN A 43 -8.36 -18.12 -37.22
N GLY A 44 -7.04 -18.18 -37.24
CA GLY A 44 -6.25 -19.12 -38.02
C GLY A 44 -5.12 -19.63 -37.13
N ASP A 45 -5.11 -20.93 -36.85
CA ASP A 45 -3.94 -21.63 -36.31
C ASP A 45 -2.80 -21.49 -37.33
N ASP A 46 -1.71 -20.78 -36.98
CA ASP A 46 -0.57 -20.51 -37.87
C ASP A 46 0.71 -21.26 -37.40
N PRO A 47 1.52 -21.83 -38.32
CA PRO A 47 2.51 -22.87 -38.05
C PRO A 47 3.73 -22.37 -37.26
N ALA A 48 4.12 -23.17 -36.27
CA ALA A 48 5.37 -23.08 -35.51
C ALA A 48 5.76 -21.64 -35.12
N ALA A 49 5.05 -21.10 -34.11
CA ALA A 49 5.54 -19.96 -33.34
C ALA A 49 7.02 -20.22 -33.01
N GLN A 50 7.89 -19.30 -33.40
CA GLN A 50 9.31 -19.41 -33.13
C GLN A 50 9.49 -19.24 -31.61
N VAL A 51 9.63 -20.35 -30.89
CA VAL A 51 9.71 -20.35 -29.42
C VAL A 51 11.13 -20.65 -28.99
N TYR A 52 11.71 -19.74 -28.21
CA TYR A 52 13.03 -19.91 -27.62
C TYR A 52 12.93 -19.90 -26.10
N ILE A 53 13.63 -20.85 -25.46
CA ILE A 53 13.65 -21.01 -24.00
C ILE A 53 15.04 -20.73 -23.39
N THR A 54 16.03 -20.40 -24.21
CA THR A 54 17.37 -19.96 -23.77
C THR A 54 17.90 -18.82 -24.63
N PRO A 55 18.71 -17.90 -24.08
CA PRO A 55 19.36 -16.84 -24.86
C PRO A 55 20.23 -17.36 -26.01
N GLN A 56 20.91 -18.50 -25.81
CA GLN A 56 21.77 -19.12 -26.82
C GLN A 56 20.97 -19.59 -28.04
N ALA A 57 19.77 -20.14 -27.82
CA ALA A 57 18.88 -20.51 -28.91
C ALA A 57 18.31 -19.26 -29.59
N ALA A 58 17.89 -18.26 -28.80
CA ALA A 58 17.31 -17.01 -29.30
C ALA A 58 18.30 -16.15 -30.10
N ALA A 59 19.61 -16.25 -29.84
CA ALA A 59 20.65 -15.53 -30.58
C ALA A 59 20.70 -15.85 -32.09
N GLN A 60 20.01 -16.91 -32.54
CA GLN A 60 19.81 -17.22 -33.96
C GLN A 60 18.78 -16.29 -34.62
N SER A 61 17.91 -15.64 -33.84
CA SER A 61 17.01 -14.59 -34.30
C SER A 61 17.78 -13.27 -34.37
N THR A 62 17.77 -12.64 -35.54
CA THR A 62 18.33 -11.29 -35.75
C THR A 62 17.71 -10.26 -34.80
N ASP A 63 16.44 -10.46 -34.44
CA ASP A 63 15.65 -9.49 -33.70
C ASP A 63 15.99 -9.51 -32.20
N PHE A 64 16.44 -10.67 -31.70
CA PHE A 64 16.76 -10.85 -30.28
C PHE A 64 17.91 -9.94 -29.81
N ALA A 65 18.87 -9.64 -30.69
CA ALA A 65 19.99 -8.76 -30.36
C ALA A 65 19.54 -7.31 -30.06
N LEU A 66 18.52 -6.84 -30.76
CA LEU A 66 17.97 -5.48 -30.59
C LEU A 66 16.94 -5.41 -29.45
N GLN A 67 16.25 -6.51 -29.14
CA GLN A 67 15.32 -6.53 -28.03
C GLN A 67 16.01 -6.22 -26.69
N GLY A 68 15.34 -5.45 -25.85
CA GLY A 68 15.79 -5.16 -24.48
C GLY A 68 15.54 -3.72 -24.07
N GLU A 69 16.25 -3.31 -23.02
CA GLU A 69 16.12 -1.98 -22.45
C GLU A 69 17.35 -1.14 -22.78
N TYR A 70 17.10 0.14 -23.05
CA TYR A 70 18.13 1.13 -23.33
C TYR A 70 17.83 2.38 -22.52
N GLU A 71 18.87 3.07 -22.05
CA GLU A 71 18.70 4.27 -21.26
C GLU A 71 19.79 5.31 -21.51
N LYS A 72 19.46 6.53 -21.13
CA LYS A 72 20.35 7.67 -20.92
C LYS A 72 19.76 8.51 -19.79
N ALA A 73 20.56 9.36 -19.15
CA ALA A 73 20.07 10.23 -18.09
C ALA A 73 18.76 10.96 -18.49
N GLY A 74 17.66 10.64 -17.80
CA GLY A 74 16.34 11.22 -18.03
C GLY A 74 15.50 10.62 -19.16
N LEU A 75 15.93 9.50 -19.78
CA LEU A 75 15.18 8.83 -20.86
C LEU A 75 15.42 7.32 -20.86
N GLY A 76 14.33 6.54 -20.88
CA GLY A 76 14.34 5.09 -21.09
C GLY A 76 13.66 4.69 -22.39
N LEU A 77 14.12 3.61 -23.00
CA LEU A 77 13.56 2.98 -24.20
C LEU A 77 13.47 1.47 -23.97
N GLN A 78 12.30 0.89 -24.20
CA GLN A 78 12.11 -0.55 -24.29
C GLN A 78 11.88 -0.91 -25.76
N VAL A 79 12.72 -1.77 -26.32
CA VAL A 79 12.60 -2.27 -27.71
C VAL A 79 12.06 -3.69 -27.65
N VAL A 80 10.84 -3.89 -28.13
CA VAL A 80 10.14 -5.18 -28.10
C VAL A 80 10.16 -5.78 -29.50
N ALA A 81 10.78 -6.94 -29.67
CA ALA A 81 10.78 -7.62 -30.97
C ALA A 81 9.39 -8.18 -31.28
N GLN A 82 8.92 -7.90 -32.50
CA GLN A 82 7.64 -8.33 -33.02
C GLN A 82 7.76 -9.48 -34.03
N GLY A 83 8.99 -9.88 -34.35
CA GLY A 83 9.32 -10.89 -35.34
C GLY A 83 9.49 -10.28 -36.72
N ASP A 84 10.21 -11.00 -37.59
CA ASP A 84 10.41 -10.65 -38.99
C ASP A 84 11.07 -9.27 -39.20
N GLY A 85 11.90 -8.83 -38.24
CA GLY A 85 12.61 -7.55 -38.30
C GLY A 85 11.82 -6.32 -37.85
N GLU A 86 10.61 -6.53 -37.33
CA GLU A 86 9.72 -5.49 -36.82
C GLU A 86 9.87 -5.33 -35.30
N PHE A 87 9.73 -4.10 -34.81
CA PHE A 87 9.90 -3.76 -33.39
C PHE A 87 8.87 -2.73 -32.93
N LEU A 88 8.45 -2.85 -31.67
CA LEU A 88 7.80 -1.77 -30.94
C LEU A 88 8.83 -1.07 -30.06
N ALA A 89 9.09 0.20 -30.32
CA ALA A 89 9.85 1.08 -29.45
C ALA A 89 8.91 1.80 -28.48
N VAL A 90 9.16 1.67 -27.17
CA VAL A 90 8.38 2.30 -26.10
C VAL A 90 9.28 3.22 -25.28
N THR A 91 9.04 4.52 -25.38
CA THR A 91 9.84 5.54 -24.69
C THR A 91 9.22 5.96 -23.36
N HIS A 92 10.10 6.26 -22.39
CA HIS A 92 9.75 6.59 -21.02
C HIS A 92 10.54 7.82 -20.57
N ARG A 93 9.85 8.91 -20.22
CA ARG A 93 10.50 10.15 -19.75
C ARG A 93 11.03 9.98 -18.33
N GLY A 94 12.20 10.53 -18.03
CA GLY A 94 12.81 10.43 -16.70
C GLY A 94 13.64 9.16 -16.48
N GLY A 95 13.34 8.06 -17.19
CA GLY A 95 14.07 6.80 -17.10
C GLY A 95 13.20 5.59 -17.42
N LEU A 96 13.70 4.38 -17.21
CA LEU A 96 12.96 3.12 -17.41
C LEU A 96 11.90 2.89 -16.31
N PRO A 97 10.89 2.03 -16.54
CA PRO A 97 9.97 1.60 -15.48
C PRO A 97 10.72 1.11 -14.23
N GLY A 98 10.37 1.65 -13.06
CA GLY A 98 11.04 1.34 -11.79
C GLY A 98 12.44 1.93 -11.62
N ALA A 99 12.94 2.67 -12.60
CA ALA A 99 14.27 3.31 -12.61
C ALA A 99 14.21 4.70 -13.25
N GLY A 100 13.48 5.62 -12.61
CA GLY A 100 13.47 7.04 -12.98
C GLY A 100 12.28 7.49 -13.83
N TRP A 101 11.48 6.58 -14.42
CA TRP A 101 10.25 6.99 -15.11
C TRP A 101 9.33 7.78 -14.17
N ASP A 102 8.90 8.96 -14.62
CA ASP A 102 8.09 9.89 -13.84
C ASP A 102 6.57 9.60 -13.91
N GLY A 103 6.17 8.56 -14.65
CA GLY A 103 4.77 8.20 -14.87
C GLY A 103 4.09 8.98 -16.01
N SER A 104 4.85 9.78 -16.78
CA SER A 104 4.32 10.45 -17.97
C SER A 104 3.78 9.44 -18.98
N GLU A 105 2.85 9.88 -19.84
CA GLU A 105 2.39 9.07 -20.96
C GLU A 105 3.57 8.55 -21.79
N ARG A 106 3.52 7.27 -22.15
CA ARG A 106 4.56 6.59 -22.93
C ARG A 106 4.29 6.82 -24.40
N GLN A 107 5.34 7.01 -25.19
CA GLN A 107 5.21 7.06 -26.64
C GLN A 107 5.65 5.74 -27.25
N THR A 108 4.84 5.24 -28.18
CA THR A 108 5.06 3.98 -28.89
C THR A 108 5.28 4.25 -30.37
N LEU A 109 6.29 3.60 -30.95
CA LEU A 109 6.63 3.68 -32.37
C LEU A 109 6.84 2.26 -32.90
N ASP A 110 6.20 1.93 -34.01
CA ASP A 110 6.52 0.72 -34.77
C ASP A 110 7.68 1.05 -35.73
N GLU A 111 8.76 0.29 -35.66
CA GLU A 111 10.01 0.54 -36.39
C GLU A 111 10.62 -0.77 -36.90
N ASP A 112 11.37 -0.68 -37.99
CA ASP A 112 12.23 -1.78 -38.44
C ASP A 112 13.59 -1.75 -37.71
N ALA A 113 14.43 -2.76 -37.95
CA ALA A 113 15.77 -2.84 -37.33
C ALA A 113 16.63 -1.58 -37.58
N ALA A 114 16.54 -0.97 -38.77
CA ALA A 114 17.32 0.23 -39.10
C ALA A 114 16.78 1.46 -38.35
N GLY A 115 15.47 1.60 -38.24
CA GLY A 115 14.80 2.62 -37.44
C GLY A 115 15.19 2.56 -35.96
N ILE A 116 15.23 1.35 -35.39
CA ILE A 116 15.72 1.14 -34.02
C ILE A 116 17.19 1.56 -33.85
N HIS A 117 18.06 1.18 -34.79
CA HIS A 117 19.47 1.60 -34.76
C HIS A 117 19.62 3.12 -34.82
N ASP A 118 18.88 3.79 -35.72
CA ASP A 118 18.83 5.24 -35.84
C ASP A 118 18.32 5.91 -34.55
N LEU A 119 17.28 5.35 -33.94
CA LEU A 119 16.69 5.86 -32.70
C LEU A 119 17.69 5.78 -31.54
N ILE A 120 18.32 4.61 -31.36
CA ILE A 120 19.33 4.39 -30.32
C ILE A 120 20.52 5.35 -30.51
N ALA A 121 21.01 5.48 -31.74
CA ALA A 121 22.15 6.34 -32.06
C ALA A 121 21.84 7.83 -31.88
N SER A 122 20.68 8.29 -32.36
CA SER A 122 20.28 9.70 -32.30
C SER A 122 19.99 10.19 -30.88
N LEU A 123 19.48 9.31 -30.02
CA LEU A 123 19.23 9.61 -28.61
C LEU A 123 20.43 9.30 -27.70
N GLU A 124 21.51 8.73 -28.26
CA GLU A 124 22.71 8.27 -27.54
C GLU A 124 22.35 7.32 -26.39
N LEU A 125 21.43 6.38 -26.64
CA LEU A 125 20.98 5.42 -25.63
C LEU A 125 21.97 4.25 -25.52
N THR A 126 22.16 3.75 -24.30
CA THR A 126 22.98 2.57 -24.03
C THR A 126 22.11 1.41 -23.59
N LYS A 127 22.35 0.21 -24.13
CA LYS A 127 21.65 -1.01 -23.71
C LYS A 127 22.00 -1.34 -22.26
N VAL A 128 20.99 -1.72 -21.47
CA VAL A 128 21.14 -2.11 -20.06
C VAL A 128 20.48 -3.44 -19.78
N ASP A 129 21.17 -4.27 -19.01
CA ASP A 129 20.67 -5.56 -18.54
C ASP A 129 20.32 -5.45 -17.05
N ARG A 130 19.03 -5.34 -16.75
CA ARG A 130 18.52 -5.29 -15.36
C ARG A 130 18.16 -6.68 -14.87
N ALA A 131 18.40 -6.90 -13.58
CA ALA A 131 18.03 -8.13 -12.88
C ALA A 131 17.28 -7.77 -11.59
N SER A 132 16.44 -8.68 -11.13
CA SER A 132 15.76 -8.51 -9.85
C SER A 132 16.77 -8.50 -8.69
N PRO A 133 16.61 -7.59 -7.71
CA PRO A 133 17.44 -7.58 -6.50
C PRO A 133 17.14 -8.75 -5.55
N THR A 134 16.01 -9.45 -5.74
CA THR A 134 15.63 -10.63 -4.94
C THR A 134 15.95 -11.96 -5.64
N LEU A 135 16.66 -11.92 -6.77
CA LEU A 135 17.10 -13.14 -7.45
C LEU A 135 18.03 -13.96 -6.55
N GLY A 136 17.77 -15.25 -6.43
CA GLY A 136 18.50 -16.16 -5.54
C GLY A 136 18.22 -15.95 -4.05
N ALA A 137 17.14 -15.25 -3.68
CA ALA A 137 16.81 -15.03 -2.29
C ALA A 137 16.64 -16.37 -1.56
N THR A 138 17.38 -16.53 -0.47
CA THR A 138 17.31 -17.73 0.36
C THR A 138 16.08 -17.69 1.27
N PRO A 139 15.43 -18.84 1.52
CA PRO A 139 14.29 -18.92 2.45
C PRO A 139 14.69 -18.41 3.85
N PRO A 140 13.87 -17.56 4.49
CA PRO A 140 14.05 -17.22 5.90
C PRO A 140 13.88 -18.45 6.81
N PRO A 141 14.35 -18.40 8.07
CA PRO A 141 14.08 -19.46 9.05
C PRO A 141 12.58 -19.76 9.16
N GLY A 142 12.21 -21.05 9.05
CA GLY A 142 10.82 -21.49 9.03
C GLY A 142 10.17 -21.51 7.63
N GLY A 143 10.89 -21.08 6.59
CA GLY A 143 10.46 -21.22 5.20
C GLY A 143 10.52 -22.67 4.71
N VAL A 144 9.49 -23.08 3.99
CA VAL A 144 9.38 -24.36 3.28
C VAL A 144 9.93 -24.17 1.86
N VAL A 145 10.95 -24.94 1.49
CA VAL A 145 11.53 -24.89 0.14
C VAL A 145 10.76 -25.83 -0.77
N LEU A 146 9.83 -25.29 -1.55
CA LEU A 146 9.02 -26.09 -2.47
C LEU A 146 9.82 -26.59 -3.68
N PHE A 147 10.78 -25.81 -4.18
CA PHE A 147 11.60 -26.24 -5.32
C PHE A 147 12.95 -25.53 -5.36
N ASP A 148 14.02 -26.31 -5.27
CA ASP A 148 15.42 -25.88 -5.30
C ASP A 148 16.17 -26.35 -6.57
N GLY A 149 15.46 -26.99 -7.51
CA GLY A 149 16.03 -27.55 -8.73
C GLY A 149 16.43 -29.01 -8.62
N THR A 150 16.23 -29.66 -7.47
CA THR A 150 16.50 -31.10 -7.27
C THR A 150 15.31 -31.98 -7.67
N ALA A 151 15.54 -33.28 -7.85
CA ALA A 151 14.44 -34.23 -8.10
C ALA A 151 13.69 -34.55 -6.81
N GLU A 152 14.41 -34.46 -5.69
CA GLU A 152 13.92 -34.64 -4.33
C GLU A 152 12.85 -33.60 -3.99
N SER A 153 13.13 -32.30 -4.17
CA SER A 153 12.12 -31.26 -3.91
C SER A 153 10.91 -31.36 -4.84
N LEU A 154 11.11 -31.79 -6.09
CA LEU A 154 10.00 -32.09 -7.01
C LEU A 154 9.11 -33.21 -6.46
N GLN A 155 9.69 -34.32 -6.02
CA GLN A 155 8.94 -35.49 -5.55
C GLN A 155 8.24 -35.23 -4.21
N GLU A 156 8.89 -34.49 -3.31
CA GLU A 156 8.38 -34.20 -1.97
C GLU A 156 7.22 -33.21 -2.00
N HIS A 157 7.36 -32.11 -2.76
CA HIS A 157 6.47 -30.96 -2.64
C HIS A 157 5.50 -30.78 -3.81
N TRP A 158 5.57 -31.55 -4.89
CA TRP A 158 4.71 -31.36 -6.06
C TRP A 158 3.88 -32.59 -6.42
N GLN A 159 2.63 -32.34 -6.85
CA GLN A 159 1.70 -33.40 -7.21
C GLN A 159 2.15 -34.14 -8.47
N ALA A 160 1.63 -35.36 -8.65
CA ALA A 160 1.87 -36.16 -9.84
C ALA A 160 1.51 -35.39 -11.11
N GLY A 161 2.43 -35.37 -12.08
CA GLY A 161 2.30 -34.60 -13.33
C GLY A 161 3.22 -33.38 -13.40
N ALA A 162 3.75 -32.89 -12.27
CA ALA A 162 4.80 -31.89 -12.27
C ALA A 162 6.07 -32.43 -12.95
N ARG A 163 6.72 -31.59 -13.77
CA ARG A 163 7.87 -31.98 -14.59
C ARG A 163 9.02 -31.01 -14.38
N ARG A 164 10.24 -31.54 -14.47
CA ARG A 164 11.49 -30.81 -14.37
C ARG A 164 12.32 -31.04 -15.64
N THR A 165 12.96 -29.99 -16.13
CA THR A 165 13.89 -30.08 -17.26
C THR A 165 15.23 -30.69 -16.83
N ASP A 166 16.05 -31.13 -17.78
CA ASP A 166 17.35 -31.75 -17.46
C ASP A 166 18.29 -30.78 -16.72
N ASP A 167 18.21 -29.48 -17.01
CA ASP A 167 18.95 -28.39 -16.36
C ASP A 167 18.34 -27.93 -15.02
N GLY A 168 17.30 -28.60 -14.55
CA GLY A 168 16.77 -28.42 -13.19
C GLY A 168 15.77 -27.31 -13.00
N LEU A 169 15.03 -26.96 -14.04
CA LEU A 169 13.95 -25.98 -13.96
C LEU A 169 12.60 -26.68 -13.87
N LEU A 170 11.72 -26.17 -13.02
CA LEU A 170 10.34 -26.63 -12.93
C LEU A 170 9.58 -26.11 -14.15
N MET A 171 8.83 -27.00 -14.81
CA MET A 171 7.95 -26.65 -15.92
C MET A 171 6.60 -26.14 -15.40
N GLN A 172 5.92 -25.33 -16.21
CA GLN A 172 4.55 -24.92 -15.96
C GLN A 172 3.59 -26.14 -15.84
N GLY A 173 2.41 -25.94 -15.25
CA GLY A 173 1.45 -27.03 -15.01
C GLY A 173 1.76 -27.84 -13.75
N ALA A 174 2.19 -27.18 -12.69
CA ALA A 174 2.61 -27.82 -11.45
C ALA A 174 1.75 -27.32 -10.28
N THR A 175 1.33 -28.24 -9.42
CA THR A 175 0.56 -27.93 -8.20
C THR A 175 1.31 -28.48 -7.00
N SER A 176 1.48 -27.67 -5.94
CA SER A 176 2.12 -28.16 -4.72
C SER A 176 1.26 -29.22 -4.00
N GLN A 177 1.91 -30.15 -3.31
CA GLN A 177 1.27 -31.05 -2.35
C GLN A 177 0.95 -30.30 -1.06
N ASP A 178 1.89 -29.47 -0.61
CA ASP A 178 1.75 -28.58 0.53
C ASP A 178 0.62 -27.57 0.31
N LYS A 179 -0.07 -27.24 1.41
CA LYS A 179 -1.16 -26.27 1.42
C LYS A 179 -0.88 -25.19 2.43
N PHE A 180 -1.22 -23.95 2.08
CA PHE A 180 -0.89 -22.77 2.84
C PHE A 180 -2.13 -21.93 3.13
N GLN A 181 -2.14 -21.32 4.31
CA GLN A 181 -3.13 -20.31 4.69
C GLN A 181 -2.57 -18.93 4.36
N ASP A 182 -2.29 -18.11 5.36
CA ASP A 182 -1.50 -16.88 5.17
C ASP A 182 -0.04 -17.26 4.92
N HIS A 183 0.60 -16.65 3.93
CA HIS A 183 1.98 -16.95 3.60
C HIS A 183 2.68 -15.84 2.81
N THR A 184 4.00 -15.80 2.92
CA THR A 184 4.89 -15.12 1.97
C THR A 184 5.39 -16.15 0.97
N LEU A 185 5.37 -15.82 -0.30
CA LEU A 185 5.89 -16.63 -1.40
C LEU A 185 7.05 -15.89 -2.05
N HIS A 186 8.15 -16.59 -2.29
CA HIS A 186 9.13 -16.21 -3.30
C HIS A 186 9.13 -17.25 -4.42
N LEU A 187 9.18 -16.76 -5.66
CA LEU A 187 9.45 -17.61 -6.82
C LEU A 187 10.22 -16.85 -7.88
N GLU A 188 11.03 -17.58 -8.64
CA GLU A 188 11.64 -17.06 -9.85
C GLU A 188 10.99 -17.69 -11.07
N PHE A 189 10.72 -16.88 -12.09
CA PHE A 189 10.14 -17.33 -13.35
C PHE A 189 10.89 -16.76 -14.56
N LEU A 190 10.82 -17.50 -15.65
CA LEU A 190 11.43 -17.16 -16.93
C LEU A 190 10.38 -17.32 -18.03
N THR A 191 10.08 -16.22 -18.72
CA THR A 191 9.20 -16.26 -19.90
C THR A 191 10.00 -16.59 -21.16
N PRO A 192 9.45 -17.40 -22.08
CA PRO A 192 10.11 -17.72 -23.34
C PRO A 192 10.13 -16.51 -24.27
N TYR A 193 11.12 -16.45 -25.16
CA TYR A 193 11.11 -15.47 -26.25
C TYR A 193 10.27 -16.01 -27.41
N MET A 194 9.16 -15.31 -27.68
CA MET A 194 8.15 -15.69 -28.68
C MET A 194 7.79 -14.46 -29.54
N PRO A 195 8.71 -13.97 -30.39
CA PRO A 195 8.57 -12.66 -31.04
C PRO A 195 7.32 -12.54 -31.92
N ARG A 196 6.82 -13.63 -32.50
CA ARG A 196 5.59 -13.63 -33.33
C ARG A 196 4.30 -13.79 -32.54
N ALA A 197 4.36 -14.14 -31.26
CA ALA A 197 3.17 -14.33 -30.44
C ALA A 197 2.63 -13.00 -29.90
N ARG A 198 1.33 -12.93 -29.66
CA ARG A 198 0.64 -11.73 -29.14
C ARG A 198 -0.41 -12.11 -28.09
N GLY A 199 -0.79 -11.13 -27.27
CA GLY A 199 -1.82 -11.29 -26.25
C GLY A 199 -1.54 -12.47 -25.30
N GLN A 200 -2.59 -13.20 -24.93
CA GLN A 200 -2.51 -14.35 -24.02
C GLN A 200 -1.77 -15.57 -24.60
N GLY A 201 -1.34 -15.53 -25.87
CA GLY A 201 -0.51 -16.56 -26.48
C GLY A 201 1.00 -16.32 -26.32
N ARG A 202 1.41 -15.22 -25.68
CA ARG A 202 2.82 -14.80 -25.58
C ARG A 202 3.37 -15.07 -24.17
N GLY A 203 3.87 -16.28 -23.93
CA GLY A 203 4.54 -16.61 -22.67
C GLY A 203 3.61 -16.68 -21.45
N ASN A 204 2.34 -17.06 -21.65
CA ASN A 204 1.31 -17.09 -20.62
C ASN A 204 1.44 -18.30 -19.68
N SER A 205 1.33 -18.02 -18.38
CA SER A 205 1.15 -18.94 -17.26
C SER A 205 0.53 -18.14 -16.11
N GLY A 206 0.49 -18.64 -14.89
CA GLY A 206 -0.09 -17.89 -13.77
C GLY A 206 0.31 -18.48 -12.44
N VAL A 207 0.46 -17.63 -11.43
CA VAL A 207 0.77 -18.03 -10.06
C VAL A 207 -0.50 -17.90 -9.22
N TYR A 208 -1.07 -19.03 -8.83
CA TYR A 208 -2.31 -19.10 -8.07
C TYR A 208 -2.04 -19.35 -6.60
N TYR A 209 -2.38 -18.37 -5.75
CA TYR A 209 -2.36 -18.52 -4.29
C TYR A 209 -3.58 -19.33 -3.85
N GLN A 210 -3.35 -20.34 -3.02
CA GLN A 210 -4.34 -21.34 -2.62
C GLN A 210 -5.02 -22.07 -3.79
N GLY A 211 -4.45 -22.03 -5.00
CA GLY A 211 -5.11 -22.53 -6.22
C GLY A 211 -6.36 -21.74 -6.61
N ARG A 212 -6.48 -20.48 -6.15
CA ARG A 212 -7.72 -19.67 -6.20
C ARG A 212 -7.54 -18.31 -6.86
N PHE A 213 -6.43 -17.64 -6.56
CA PHE A 213 -6.24 -16.23 -6.94
C PHE A 213 -4.95 -16.08 -7.73
N GLU A 214 -5.04 -15.59 -8.96
CA GLU A 214 -3.93 -15.51 -9.89
C GLU A 214 -3.23 -14.14 -9.87
N THR A 215 -1.94 -14.16 -9.59
CA THR A 215 -1.02 -13.16 -10.17
C THR A 215 -0.57 -13.66 -11.54
N GLN A 216 -0.84 -12.87 -12.55
CA GLN A 216 -0.60 -13.26 -13.93
C GLN A 216 0.90 -13.40 -14.26
N VAL A 217 1.26 -14.38 -15.09
CA VAL A 217 2.59 -14.49 -15.72
C VAL A 217 2.43 -14.39 -17.23
N LEU A 218 3.03 -13.38 -17.84
CA LEU A 218 3.03 -13.19 -19.29
C LEU A 218 4.37 -12.63 -19.76
N ASP A 219 4.71 -12.75 -21.04
CA ASP A 219 5.68 -11.84 -21.63
C ASP A 219 4.95 -10.53 -22.02
N SER A 220 4.87 -9.62 -21.05
CA SER A 220 4.26 -8.29 -21.20
C SER A 220 5.29 -7.16 -21.28
N PHE A 221 6.53 -7.49 -21.66
CA PHE A 221 7.60 -6.50 -21.82
C PHE A 221 7.19 -5.41 -22.83
N GLY A 222 7.22 -4.15 -22.39
CA GLY A 222 6.79 -2.98 -23.17
C GLY A 222 5.27 -2.81 -23.32
N LEU A 223 4.44 -3.71 -22.79
CA LEU A 223 2.97 -3.60 -22.84
C LEU A 223 2.40 -2.67 -21.76
N ALA A 224 1.08 -2.54 -21.67
CA ALA A 224 0.43 -1.54 -20.83
C ALA A 224 0.46 -1.83 -19.32
N GLY A 225 0.67 -3.07 -18.90
CA GLY A 225 0.45 -3.50 -17.54
C GLY A 225 -1.04 -3.57 -17.24
N LYS A 226 -1.73 -4.57 -17.80
CA LYS A 226 -3.15 -4.84 -17.53
C LYS A 226 -3.36 -5.97 -16.53
N MET A 227 -4.59 -6.08 -16.01
CA MET A 227 -4.99 -7.10 -15.04
C MET A 227 -4.71 -8.53 -15.54
N ASN A 228 -4.69 -8.74 -16.86
CA ASN A 228 -4.36 -10.00 -17.53
C ASN A 228 -2.95 -10.01 -18.13
N GLU A 229 -2.07 -9.10 -17.71
CA GLU A 229 -0.63 -9.05 -18.03
C GLU A 229 0.19 -9.20 -16.74
N THR A 230 1.51 -9.38 -16.88
CA THR A 230 2.44 -9.71 -15.78
C THR A 230 2.31 -8.73 -14.61
N GLY A 231 2.12 -9.28 -13.41
CA GLY A 231 1.93 -8.52 -12.17
C GLY A 231 0.48 -8.09 -11.93
N GLY A 232 -0.39 -8.22 -12.93
CA GLY A 232 -1.83 -8.04 -12.79
C GLY A 232 -2.46 -9.13 -11.93
N ILE A 233 -3.49 -8.75 -11.18
CA ILE A 233 -4.37 -9.73 -10.52
C ILE A 233 -5.51 -9.98 -11.48
N TYR A 234 -5.57 -11.19 -12.04
CA TYR A 234 -6.42 -11.50 -13.18
C TYR A 234 -7.89 -11.16 -12.89
N SER A 235 -8.53 -10.44 -13.81
CA SER A 235 -9.91 -9.93 -13.72
C SER A 235 -10.21 -8.94 -12.57
N ILE A 236 -9.23 -8.60 -11.74
CA ILE A 236 -9.43 -7.81 -10.51
C ILE A 236 -8.75 -6.45 -10.61
N LYS A 237 -7.44 -6.41 -10.87
CA LYS A 237 -6.67 -5.14 -10.82
C LYS A 237 -5.46 -5.13 -11.75
N ASP A 238 -5.33 -4.07 -12.54
CA ASP A 238 -4.11 -3.73 -13.28
C ASP A 238 -2.92 -3.58 -12.28
N PRO A 239 -1.70 -4.01 -12.63
CA PRO A 239 -0.52 -3.67 -11.83
C PRO A 239 -0.33 -2.14 -11.79
N ASP A 240 0.13 -1.63 -10.64
CA ASP A 240 0.42 -0.20 -10.46
C ASP A 240 1.57 0.26 -11.39
N LEU A 241 2.41 -0.67 -11.82
CA LEU A 241 3.52 -0.46 -12.74
C LEU A 241 3.80 -1.75 -13.53
N ASN A 242 3.93 -1.65 -14.86
CA ASN A 242 4.49 -2.76 -15.64
C ASN A 242 6.01 -2.83 -15.39
N MET A 243 6.41 -3.77 -14.52
CA MET A 243 7.81 -4.05 -14.18
C MET A 243 8.31 -5.36 -14.84
N CYS A 244 7.65 -5.80 -15.92
CA CYS A 244 8.09 -6.98 -16.67
C CYS A 244 9.43 -6.67 -17.36
N LEU A 245 10.43 -7.52 -17.13
CA LEU A 245 11.71 -7.49 -17.85
C LEU A 245 11.57 -8.22 -19.22
N PRO A 246 12.53 -8.05 -20.15
CA PRO A 246 12.52 -8.75 -21.42
C PRO A 246 12.44 -10.28 -21.25
N PRO A 247 11.86 -11.02 -22.21
CA PRO A 247 11.83 -12.48 -22.14
C PRO A 247 13.25 -13.06 -22.11
N LEU A 248 13.38 -14.25 -21.53
CA LEU A 248 14.66 -14.91 -21.23
C LEU A 248 15.54 -14.21 -20.18
N VAL A 249 14.99 -13.21 -19.47
CA VAL A 249 15.54 -12.67 -18.22
C VAL A 249 14.75 -13.23 -17.04
N TRP A 250 15.46 -13.72 -16.01
CA TRP A 250 14.80 -14.22 -14.80
C TRP A 250 14.13 -13.09 -14.04
N GLN A 251 12.89 -13.32 -13.65
CA GLN A 251 12.04 -12.40 -12.91
C GLN A 251 11.66 -13.00 -11.57
N THR A 252 11.38 -12.16 -10.58
CA THR A 252 10.94 -12.61 -9.25
C THR A 252 9.54 -12.13 -8.95
N TYR A 253 8.75 -13.01 -8.33
CA TYR A 253 7.63 -12.59 -7.49
C TYR A 253 7.95 -12.82 -6.03
N ASP A 254 7.85 -11.75 -5.25
CA ASP A 254 7.77 -11.79 -3.79
C ASP A 254 6.37 -11.33 -3.39
N ALA A 255 5.58 -12.24 -2.81
CA ALA A 255 4.16 -11.99 -2.58
C ALA A 255 3.73 -12.33 -1.17
N ASP A 256 2.95 -11.44 -0.57
CA ASP A 256 2.34 -11.60 0.75
C ASP A 256 0.84 -11.84 0.57
N PHE A 257 0.42 -13.08 0.81
CA PHE A 257 -0.98 -13.49 0.71
C PHE A 257 -1.59 -13.66 2.11
N THR A 258 -2.79 -13.10 2.28
CA THR A 258 -3.65 -13.30 3.46
C THR A 258 -4.93 -13.97 3.00
N ALA A 259 -5.22 -15.16 3.53
CA ALA A 259 -6.40 -15.93 3.13
C ALA A 259 -7.70 -15.24 3.57
N ALA A 260 -8.79 -15.54 2.88
CA ALA A 260 -10.12 -15.10 3.30
C ALA A 260 -10.44 -15.59 4.72
N ARG A 261 -11.20 -14.80 5.49
CA ARG A 261 -11.63 -15.15 6.84
C ARG A 261 -13.10 -15.57 6.84
N TYR A 262 -13.42 -16.54 7.68
CA TYR A 262 -14.74 -17.13 7.82
C TYR A 262 -15.15 -17.16 9.30
N ASP A 263 -16.44 -17.05 9.58
CA ASP A 263 -16.98 -17.28 10.91
C ASP A 263 -17.16 -18.78 11.21
N GLU A 264 -17.54 -19.12 12.45
CA GLU A 264 -17.78 -20.50 12.88
C GLU A 264 -18.93 -21.19 12.10
N ALA A 265 -19.83 -20.40 11.50
CA ALA A 265 -20.91 -20.89 10.65
C ALA A 265 -20.46 -21.11 9.19
N GLY A 266 -19.18 -20.87 8.87
CA GLY A 266 -18.60 -21.01 7.54
C GLY A 266 -18.95 -19.88 6.59
N ARG A 267 -19.44 -18.74 7.08
CA ARG A 267 -19.73 -17.55 6.25
C ARG A 267 -18.47 -16.71 6.13
N LYS A 268 -18.15 -16.27 4.90
CA LYS A 268 -17.02 -15.37 4.64
C LYS A 268 -17.26 -14.02 5.32
N ILE A 269 -16.32 -13.58 6.15
CA ILE A 269 -16.34 -12.31 6.89
C ILE A 269 -15.28 -11.32 6.40
N ALA A 270 -14.25 -11.79 5.69
CA ALA A 270 -13.29 -10.94 5.00
C ALA A 270 -12.75 -11.64 3.75
N ASN A 271 -12.54 -10.88 2.67
CA ASN A 271 -11.91 -11.36 1.46
C ASN A 271 -10.41 -11.60 1.66
N ALA A 272 -9.83 -12.46 0.82
CA ALA A 272 -8.38 -12.62 0.75
C ALA A 272 -7.72 -11.31 0.31
N ARG A 273 -6.47 -11.10 0.69
CA ARG A 273 -5.66 -9.92 0.34
C ARG A 273 -4.30 -10.32 -0.19
N LEU A 274 -3.78 -9.55 -1.13
CA LEU A 274 -2.52 -9.84 -1.80
C LEU A 274 -1.67 -8.58 -2.01
N THR A 275 -0.41 -8.66 -1.62
CA THR A 275 0.65 -7.71 -2.02
C THR A 275 1.64 -8.46 -2.90
N VAL A 276 2.01 -7.88 -4.04
CA VAL A 276 2.95 -8.48 -5.00
C VAL A 276 4.06 -7.49 -5.29
N ARG A 277 5.30 -7.96 -5.20
CA ARG A 277 6.48 -7.31 -5.76
C ARG A 277 6.92 -8.08 -6.99
N LEU A 278 7.05 -7.38 -8.12
CA LEU A 278 7.66 -7.88 -9.34
C LEU A 278 9.05 -7.27 -9.45
N ASN A 279 10.08 -8.10 -9.47
CA ASN A 279 11.48 -7.66 -9.57
C ASN A 279 11.87 -6.64 -8.48
N GLY A 280 11.42 -6.90 -7.24
CA GLY A 280 11.65 -6.04 -6.07
C GLY A 280 10.74 -4.81 -5.95
N VAL A 281 9.97 -4.47 -6.99
CA VAL A 281 9.07 -3.30 -7.00
C VAL A 281 7.64 -3.72 -6.66
N ILE A 282 7.00 -3.06 -5.71
CA ILE A 282 5.59 -3.31 -5.37
C ILE A 282 4.71 -2.90 -6.56
N VAL A 283 4.03 -3.87 -7.17
CA VAL A 283 3.09 -3.67 -8.29
C VAL A 283 1.63 -3.92 -7.89
N GLN A 284 1.41 -4.58 -6.76
CA GLN A 284 0.11 -4.73 -6.11
C GLN A 284 0.31 -4.52 -4.61
N ARG A 285 -0.53 -3.70 -3.97
CA ARG A 285 -0.45 -3.43 -2.53
C ARG A 285 -1.77 -3.68 -1.84
N ASP A 286 -1.76 -4.64 -0.94
CA ASP A 286 -2.88 -5.00 -0.07
C ASP A 286 -4.22 -5.05 -0.82
N VAL A 287 -4.20 -5.67 -2.00
CA VAL A 287 -5.34 -5.71 -2.90
C VAL A 287 -6.32 -6.74 -2.39
N GLU A 288 -7.56 -6.32 -2.20
CA GLU A 288 -8.66 -7.20 -1.84
C GLU A 288 -9.10 -8.08 -3.02
N LEU A 289 -9.32 -9.37 -2.76
CA LEU A 289 -9.67 -10.38 -3.76
C LEU A 289 -11.13 -10.81 -3.55
N PRO A 290 -12.11 -10.16 -4.21
CA PRO A 290 -13.53 -10.38 -3.92
C PRO A 290 -14.05 -11.75 -4.34
N HIS A 291 -13.40 -12.36 -5.33
CA HIS A 291 -13.76 -13.67 -5.89
C HIS A 291 -12.51 -14.40 -6.40
N ILE A 292 -12.62 -15.71 -6.58
CA ILE A 292 -11.58 -16.51 -7.25
C ILE A 292 -11.36 -16.02 -8.69
N THR A 293 -10.14 -16.20 -9.21
CA THR A 293 -9.83 -15.86 -10.60
C THR A 293 -10.24 -17.00 -11.54
N THR A 294 -10.32 -16.70 -12.84
CA THR A 294 -10.64 -17.70 -13.86
C THR A 294 -9.62 -18.85 -13.84
N ALA A 295 -10.03 -20.05 -14.24
CA ALA A 295 -9.18 -21.25 -14.28
C ALA A 295 -8.60 -21.72 -12.92
N ALA A 296 -9.07 -21.15 -11.80
CA ALA A 296 -8.75 -21.64 -10.46
C ALA A 296 -9.14 -23.13 -10.29
N PRO A 297 -8.19 -24.03 -9.95
CA PRO A 297 -8.49 -25.45 -9.75
C PRO A 297 -9.21 -25.77 -8.42
N VAL A 298 -9.26 -24.80 -7.49
CA VAL A 298 -9.81 -25.02 -6.14
C VAL A 298 -10.88 -23.97 -5.82
N PRO A 299 -12.04 -24.35 -5.27
CA PRO A 299 -13.05 -23.39 -4.82
C PRO A 299 -12.55 -22.60 -3.59
N GLU A 300 -13.09 -21.39 -3.39
CA GLU A 300 -12.86 -20.61 -2.18
C GLU A 300 -13.42 -21.34 -0.95
N SER A 301 -12.62 -21.46 0.11
CA SER A 301 -13.02 -22.12 1.37
C SER A 301 -12.13 -21.65 2.53
N PRO A 302 -12.52 -21.90 3.80
CA PRO A 302 -11.67 -21.57 4.95
C PRO A 302 -10.37 -22.37 5.00
N GLU A 303 -10.30 -23.50 4.28
CA GLU A 303 -9.15 -24.40 4.31
C GLU A 303 -7.94 -23.86 3.56
N PRO A 304 -6.72 -24.21 4.00
CA PRO A 304 -5.48 -23.99 3.26
C PRO A 304 -5.55 -24.56 1.84
N GLY A 305 -4.87 -23.91 0.91
CA GLY A 305 -4.82 -24.32 -0.50
C GLY A 305 -3.39 -24.42 -1.05
N PRO A 306 -3.19 -25.11 -2.18
CA PRO A 306 -1.87 -25.28 -2.77
C PRO A 306 -1.37 -24.02 -3.49
N LEU A 307 -0.08 -23.98 -3.82
CA LEU A 307 0.44 -23.15 -4.89
C LEU A 307 0.15 -23.85 -6.23
N TYR A 308 -0.42 -23.14 -7.20
CA TYR A 308 -0.65 -23.68 -8.54
C TYR A 308 0.02 -22.80 -9.61
N LEU A 309 0.80 -23.42 -10.49
CA LEU A 309 1.48 -22.82 -11.62
C LEU A 309 0.78 -23.28 -12.91
N GLN A 310 0.06 -22.38 -13.57
CA GLN A 310 -0.83 -22.72 -14.68
C GLN A 310 -0.08 -23.23 -15.91
N ASP A 311 -0.61 -24.25 -16.58
CA ASP A 311 -0.19 -24.59 -17.95
C ASP A 311 -1.13 -23.95 -18.97
N HIS A 312 -0.62 -22.98 -19.72
CA HIS A 312 -1.34 -22.34 -20.83
C HIS A 312 -0.68 -22.66 -22.19
N GLY A 313 0.07 -23.76 -22.27
CA GLY A 313 0.75 -24.19 -23.50
C GLY A 313 2.02 -23.41 -23.85
N ASN A 314 2.44 -22.46 -23.01
CA ASN A 314 3.68 -21.71 -23.19
C ASN A 314 4.78 -22.25 -22.27
N PRO A 315 6.03 -22.41 -22.74
CA PRO A 315 7.11 -23.00 -21.96
C PRO A 315 7.74 -22.00 -20.97
N VAL A 316 6.95 -21.50 -20.02
CA VAL A 316 7.43 -20.75 -18.85
C VAL A 316 8.21 -21.71 -17.94
N ARG A 317 9.29 -21.23 -17.32
CA ARG A 317 10.12 -22.01 -16.39
C ARG A 317 10.18 -21.36 -15.04
N TYR A 318 10.32 -22.18 -14.01
CA TYR A 318 10.38 -21.73 -12.62
C TYR A 318 11.60 -22.33 -11.90
N ARG A 319 12.09 -21.60 -10.89
CA ARG A 319 13.10 -22.09 -9.94
C ARG A 319 13.01 -21.31 -8.63
N ASN A 320 13.76 -21.77 -7.63
CA ASN A 320 13.90 -21.11 -6.32
C ASN A 320 12.54 -20.70 -5.75
N ILE A 321 11.73 -21.70 -5.41
CA ILE A 321 10.38 -21.50 -4.90
C ILE A 321 10.38 -21.86 -3.42
N TRP A 322 10.05 -20.89 -2.57
CA TRP A 322 9.87 -21.13 -1.15
C TRP A 322 8.69 -20.35 -0.60
N VAL A 323 8.07 -20.92 0.43
CA VAL A 323 6.91 -20.35 1.10
C VAL A 323 7.18 -20.25 2.60
N LEU A 324 6.96 -19.08 3.17
CA LEU A 324 7.02 -18.85 4.60
C LEU A 324 5.58 -18.73 5.14
N PRO A 325 5.09 -19.70 5.93
CA PRO A 325 3.81 -19.55 6.62
C PRO A 325 3.80 -18.29 7.47
N ARG A 326 2.71 -17.53 7.38
CA ARG A 326 2.50 -16.29 8.10
C ARG A 326 1.42 -16.44 9.13
N ASP A 327 1.45 -15.53 10.08
CA ASP A 327 0.36 -15.29 11.02
C ASP A 327 -0.05 -13.84 10.80
N ALA A 328 -0.89 -13.62 9.79
CA ALA A 328 -1.21 -12.27 9.35
C ALA A 328 -1.90 -11.45 10.45
N GLU A 329 -2.61 -12.12 11.37
CA GLU A 329 -3.24 -11.46 12.51
C GLU A 329 -2.20 -10.98 13.53
N ARG A 330 -1.23 -11.82 13.89
CA ARG A 330 -0.10 -11.41 14.74
C ARG A 330 0.73 -10.33 14.07
N GLU A 331 0.98 -10.44 12.77
CA GLU A 331 1.72 -9.44 11.99
C GLU A 331 0.99 -8.09 11.95
N ALA A 332 -0.32 -8.08 11.73
CA ALA A 332 -1.11 -6.86 11.76
C ALA A 332 -1.10 -6.20 13.16
N ARG A 333 -1.03 -7.03 14.22
CA ARG A 333 -1.01 -6.59 15.62
C ARG A 333 0.40 -6.33 16.19
N ARG A 334 1.46 -6.39 15.38
CA ARG A 334 2.82 -6.11 15.88
C ARG A 334 3.17 -4.62 15.78
N PRO A 335 4.05 -4.10 16.66
CA PRO A 335 4.67 -2.80 16.46
C PRO A 335 5.48 -2.75 15.17
N ILE A 336 5.35 -1.67 14.41
CA ILE A 336 6.20 -1.39 13.25
C ILE A 336 7.22 -0.33 13.65
N VAL A 337 8.50 -0.68 13.57
CA VAL A 337 9.62 0.25 13.80
C VAL A 337 10.27 0.53 12.45
N PRO A 338 9.99 1.67 11.79
CA PRO A 338 10.41 1.91 10.41
C PRO A 338 11.91 1.76 10.16
N GLY A 339 12.75 2.12 11.15
CA GLY A 339 14.20 1.91 11.06
C GLY A 339 14.57 0.43 11.01
N PHE A 340 13.91 -0.41 11.80
CA PHE A 340 14.10 -1.86 11.74
C PHE A 340 13.61 -2.43 10.41
N GLU A 341 12.38 -2.10 10.00
CA GLU A 341 11.81 -2.61 8.73
C GLU A 341 12.68 -2.28 7.53
N ARG A 342 13.27 -1.08 7.51
CA ARG A 342 14.05 -0.60 6.37
C ARG A 342 15.46 -1.18 6.31
N PHE A 343 16.12 -1.38 7.47
CA PHE A 343 17.55 -1.65 7.51
C PHE A 343 17.90 -3.03 8.08
N HIS A 344 17.00 -3.67 8.83
CA HIS A 344 17.29 -4.87 9.62
C HIS A 344 16.25 -6.00 9.49
N ALA A 345 15.16 -5.80 8.72
CA ALA A 345 14.16 -6.85 8.51
C ALA A 345 14.55 -7.87 7.43
N ALA A 346 15.51 -7.54 6.56
CA ALA A 346 15.97 -8.44 5.50
C ALA A 346 16.91 -9.54 6.03
N THR A 347 16.83 -10.72 5.41
CA THR A 347 17.72 -11.86 5.66
C THR A 347 19.18 -11.47 5.39
N GLY A 348 20.09 -11.80 6.31
CA GLY A 348 21.52 -11.45 6.22
C GLY A 348 21.90 -10.07 6.76
N SER A 349 20.96 -9.30 7.32
CA SER A 349 21.25 -8.04 8.01
C SER A 349 21.88 -8.25 9.40
N ASP A 350 22.53 -7.21 9.94
CA ASP A 350 23.09 -7.25 11.30
C ASP A 350 21.96 -7.28 12.35
N ALA A 351 21.66 -8.49 12.81
CA ALA A 351 20.62 -8.76 13.80
C ALA A 351 20.90 -8.11 15.16
N ALA A 352 22.18 -7.94 15.54
CA ALA A 352 22.53 -7.31 16.81
C ALA A 352 22.26 -5.80 16.76
N ALA A 353 22.64 -5.14 15.65
CA ALA A 353 22.30 -3.74 15.41
C ALA A 353 20.77 -3.54 15.34
N GLY A 354 20.06 -4.45 14.66
CA GLY A 354 18.59 -4.43 14.62
C GLY A 354 17.95 -4.56 16.01
N GLY A 355 18.44 -5.50 16.84
CA GLY A 355 17.99 -5.67 18.23
C GLY A 355 18.24 -4.43 19.09
N LYS A 356 19.41 -3.81 18.97
CA LYS A 356 19.75 -2.55 19.65
C LYS A 356 18.79 -1.42 19.28
N LEU A 357 18.46 -1.29 17.99
CA LEU A 357 17.48 -0.31 17.51
C LEU A 357 16.09 -0.57 18.09
N LEU A 358 15.64 -1.84 18.11
CA LEU A 358 14.33 -2.21 18.68
C LEU A 358 14.23 -1.89 20.17
N ILE A 359 15.26 -2.18 20.96
CA ILE A 359 15.28 -1.88 22.40
C ILE A 359 15.08 -0.36 22.64
N GLY A 360 15.73 0.49 21.84
CA GLY A 360 15.58 1.95 21.93
C GLY A 360 14.22 2.45 21.46
N GLU A 361 13.76 2.05 20.27
CA GLU A 361 12.52 2.54 19.65
C GLU A 361 11.24 2.00 20.31
N LEU A 362 11.31 0.83 20.95
CA LEU A 362 10.22 0.28 21.78
C LEU A 362 10.37 0.64 23.27
N ALA A 363 11.41 1.41 23.62
CA ALA A 363 11.67 1.93 24.96
C ALA A 363 11.70 0.84 26.06
N CYS A 364 12.25 -0.34 25.76
CA CYS A 364 12.25 -1.50 26.67
C CYS A 364 12.88 -1.18 28.03
N THR A 365 13.91 -0.31 28.05
CA THR A 365 14.65 0.06 29.26
C THR A 365 13.90 1.00 30.20
N LYS A 366 12.75 1.56 29.79
CA LYS A 366 11.87 2.32 30.70
C LYS A 366 11.14 1.42 31.71
N CYS A 367 11.04 0.12 31.42
CA CYS A 367 10.41 -0.88 32.31
C CYS A 367 11.39 -1.98 32.77
N HIS A 368 12.33 -2.37 31.91
CA HIS A 368 13.31 -3.41 32.22
C HIS A 368 14.65 -2.81 32.63
N ALA A 369 15.23 -3.32 33.72
CA ALA A 369 16.50 -2.81 34.22
C ALA A 369 17.65 -3.00 33.22
N SER A 370 18.50 -1.98 33.11
CA SER A 370 19.70 -1.92 32.27
C SER A 370 20.78 -1.11 33.00
N THR A 371 22.04 -1.19 32.55
CA THR A 371 23.13 -0.39 33.12
C THR A 371 23.26 0.95 32.41
N ALA A 372 23.73 1.99 33.10
CA ALA A 372 23.86 3.33 32.52
C ALA A 372 24.70 3.35 31.23
N ASP A 373 25.79 2.56 31.17
CA ASP A 373 26.63 2.45 29.98
C ASP A 373 25.88 1.82 28.79
N ARG A 374 25.01 0.83 29.06
CA ARG A 374 24.17 0.20 28.03
C ARG A 374 23.04 1.11 27.58
N ASP A 375 22.50 1.92 28.47
CA ASP A 375 21.46 2.89 28.13
C ASP A 375 22.01 4.08 27.34
N ALA A 376 23.23 4.54 27.66
CA ALA A 376 23.91 5.62 26.94
C ALA A 376 24.19 5.26 25.47
N GLU A 377 24.27 3.96 25.17
CA GLU A 377 24.44 3.43 23.84
C GLU A 377 23.13 3.38 23.02
N LEU A 378 21.96 3.54 23.65
CA LEU A 378 20.65 3.41 23.04
C LEU A 378 20.03 4.79 22.75
N LEU A 379 19.49 4.97 21.56
CA LEU A 379 18.57 6.08 21.27
C LEU A 379 17.17 5.70 21.77
N VAL A 380 16.93 5.90 23.06
CA VAL A 380 15.67 5.54 23.70
C VAL A 380 14.58 6.55 23.31
N LYS A 381 13.47 6.04 22.78
CA LYS A 381 12.30 6.86 22.43
C LYS A 381 11.58 7.34 23.68
N GLU A 382 11.30 8.63 23.75
CA GLU A 382 10.49 9.22 24.83
C GLU A 382 9.00 8.99 24.56
N PRO A 383 8.22 8.65 25.60
CA PRO A 383 6.79 8.41 25.47
C PRO A 383 6.02 9.70 25.15
N PRO A 384 4.83 9.60 24.54
CA PRO A 384 3.94 10.75 24.39
C PRO A 384 3.56 11.37 25.74
N ILE A 385 3.48 12.70 25.79
CA ILE A 385 3.10 13.44 26.99
C ILE A 385 1.56 13.39 27.14
N LEU A 386 1.10 13.00 28.33
CA LEU A 386 -0.32 12.81 28.66
C LEU A 386 -0.99 14.07 29.25
N ASP A 387 -0.22 15.11 29.54
CA ASP A 387 -0.74 16.40 30.04
C ASP A 387 -1.76 17.00 29.06
N GLU A 388 -2.87 17.51 29.58
CA GLU A 388 -3.95 18.12 28.80
C GLU A 388 -4.43 17.25 27.64
N VAL A 389 -4.47 15.92 27.79
CA VAL A 389 -4.95 15.05 26.70
C VAL A 389 -6.44 15.23 26.43
N GLY A 390 -7.21 15.64 27.45
CA GLY A 390 -8.64 15.96 27.32
C GLY A 390 -8.94 17.12 26.36
N SER A 391 -7.98 18.04 26.14
CA SER A 391 -8.11 19.11 25.14
C SER A 391 -7.67 18.70 23.74
N ARG A 392 -7.09 17.51 23.58
CA ARG A 392 -6.39 17.08 22.37
C ARG A 392 -7.10 15.99 21.59
N LEU A 393 -7.72 15.02 22.28
CA LEU A 393 -8.19 13.78 21.68
C LEU A 393 -9.64 13.47 22.03
N HIS A 394 -10.36 12.84 21.10
CA HIS A 394 -11.71 12.32 21.38
C HIS A 394 -11.68 11.15 22.38
N PRO A 395 -12.59 11.13 23.37
CA PRO A 395 -12.62 10.10 24.41
C PRO A 395 -12.91 8.70 23.84
N GLU A 396 -13.81 8.58 22.87
CA GLU A 396 -14.16 7.29 22.25
C GLU A 396 -12.97 6.70 21.50
N TRP A 397 -12.18 7.55 20.83
CA TRP A 397 -10.96 7.11 20.17
C TRP A 397 -9.91 6.64 21.16
N MET A 398 -9.71 7.37 22.27
CA MET A 398 -8.75 6.97 23.31
C MET A 398 -9.14 5.63 23.91
N LEU A 399 -10.43 5.42 24.22
CA LEU A 399 -10.94 4.16 24.75
C LEU A 399 -10.66 2.99 23.79
N LYS A 400 -11.03 3.14 22.50
CA LYS A 400 -10.74 2.12 21.49
C LYS A 400 -9.24 1.87 21.34
N PHE A 401 -8.43 2.93 21.33
CA PHE A 401 -6.98 2.84 21.16
C PHE A 401 -6.31 2.14 22.35
N LEU A 402 -6.75 2.36 23.59
CA LEU A 402 -6.22 1.63 24.75
C LEU A 402 -6.62 0.15 24.74
N LEU A 403 -7.86 -0.16 24.32
CA LEU A 403 -8.35 -1.53 24.22
C LEU A 403 -7.66 -2.32 23.12
N ARG A 404 -7.45 -1.71 21.95
CA ARG A 404 -6.89 -2.33 20.74
C ARG A 404 -6.01 -1.34 19.97
N PRO A 405 -4.77 -1.08 20.43
CA PRO A 405 -3.91 -0.07 19.81
C PRO A 405 -3.63 -0.33 18.32
N HIS A 406 -3.41 -1.60 17.97
CA HIS A 406 -3.06 -2.00 16.61
C HIS A 406 -4.27 -2.06 15.66
N ASP A 407 -5.48 -2.31 16.16
CA ASP A 407 -6.68 -2.27 15.33
C ASP A 407 -7.06 -0.81 14.98
N VAL A 408 -6.89 0.11 15.94
CA VAL A 408 -7.16 1.54 15.75
C VAL A 408 -6.04 2.25 15.00
N LYS A 409 -4.78 1.86 15.25
CA LYS A 409 -3.60 2.38 14.58
C LYS A 409 -2.65 1.23 14.26
N PRO A 410 -2.80 0.60 13.08
CA PRO A 410 -1.89 -0.45 12.62
C PRO A 410 -0.42 -0.02 12.70
N GLY A 411 0.42 -0.92 13.20
CA GLY A 411 1.85 -0.67 13.41
C GLY A 411 2.20 0.29 14.56
N SER A 412 1.25 0.67 15.42
CA SER A 412 1.52 1.49 16.61
C SER A 412 2.62 0.88 17.48
N THR A 413 3.48 1.72 18.09
CA THR A 413 4.43 1.24 19.11
C THR A 413 3.83 1.14 20.50
N MET A 414 2.54 1.47 20.66
CA MET A 414 1.79 1.28 21.91
C MET A 414 1.43 -0.20 22.06
N PRO A 415 1.95 -0.92 23.07
CA PRO A 415 1.59 -2.31 23.28
C PRO A 415 0.15 -2.45 23.81
N GLY A 416 -0.44 -3.62 23.61
CA GLY A 416 -1.74 -4.01 24.19
C GLY A 416 -1.66 -4.24 25.70
N LEU A 417 -1.35 -3.20 26.49
CA LEU A 417 -1.07 -3.31 27.94
C LEU A 417 -2.20 -3.97 28.74
N ILE A 418 -3.45 -3.71 28.36
CA ILE A 418 -4.63 -4.25 29.06
C ILE A 418 -5.15 -5.56 28.43
N GLU A 419 -4.54 -6.03 27.35
CA GLU A 419 -4.94 -7.29 26.72
C GLU A 419 -4.61 -8.53 27.57
N THR A 420 -3.78 -8.38 28.60
CA THR A 420 -3.51 -9.46 29.56
C THR A 420 -4.57 -9.56 30.66
N LEU A 421 -5.45 -8.56 30.80
CA LEU A 421 -6.55 -8.62 31.76
C LEU A 421 -7.69 -9.52 31.25
N PRO A 422 -8.52 -10.09 32.15
CA PRO A 422 -9.76 -10.75 31.77
C PRO A 422 -10.66 -9.84 30.92
N GLU A 423 -11.37 -10.38 29.94
CA GLU A 423 -12.14 -9.59 28.96
C GLU A 423 -13.11 -8.58 29.61
N GLY A 424 -13.83 -9.00 30.66
CA GLY A 424 -14.74 -8.13 31.41
C GLY A 424 -14.06 -6.96 32.16
N ASP A 425 -12.79 -7.12 32.53
CA ASP A 425 -12.04 -6.10 33.30
C ASP A 425 -11.36 -5.08 32.39
N ARG A 426 -11.09 -5.44 31.12
CA ARG A 426 -10.38 -4.55 30.17
C ARG A 426 -11.11 -3.24 29.97
N GLU A 427 -12.41 -3.33 29.72
CA GLU A 427 -13.23 -2.16 29.43
C GLU A 427 -13.36 -1.25 30.65
N ILE A 428 -13.52 -1.83 31.84
CA ILE A 428 -13.58 -1.09 33.11
C ILE A 428 -12.26 -0.33 33.33
N ALA A 429 -11.12 -1.01 33.21
CA ALA A 429 -9.80 -0.40 33.38
C ALA A 429 -9.53 0.70 32.34
N ALA A 430 -9.83 0.44 31.07
CA ALA A 430 -9.64 1.42 30.00
C ALA A 430 -10.52 2.66 30.22
N ARG A 431 -11.79 2.49 30.58
CA ARG A 431 -12.72 3.59 30.86
C ARG A 431 -12.25 4.43 32.05
N ALA A 432 -11.76 3.81 33.13
CA ALA A 432 -11.23 4.53 34.27
C ALA A 432 -10.03 5.43 33.88
N ILE A 433 -9.08 4.90 33.11
CA ILE A 433 -7.93 5.66 32.61
C ILE A 433 -8.39 6.80 31.70
N VAL A 434 -9.27 6.51 30.74
CA VAL A 434 -9.79 7.52 29.79
C VAL A 434 -10.50 8.63 30.55
N ASN A 435 -11.41 8.30 31.47
CA ASN A 435 -12.18 9.30 32.22
C ASN A 435 -11.25 10.23 33.00
N PHE A 436 -10.23 9.69 33.69
CA PHE A 436 -9.23 10.52 34.37
C PHE A 436 -8.46 11.41 33.39
N LEU A 437 -7.98 10.84 32.28
CA LEU A 437 -7.26 11.60 31.25
C LEU A 437 -8.12 12.72 30.63
N MET A 438 -9.42 12.50 30.47
CA MET A 438 -10.34 13.49 29.93
C MET A 438 -10.64 14.64 30.91
N THR A 439 -10.34 14.49 32.22
CA THR A 439 -10.47 15.63 33.16
C THR A 439 -9.35 16.65 33.02
N THR A 440 -8.28 16.33 32.28
CA THR A 440 -7.10 17.21 32.13
C THR A 440 -7.31 18.39 31.17
N GLY A 441 -8.49 18.53 30.54
CA GLY A 441 -8.84 19.65 29.68
C GLY A 441 -10.10 19.39 28.87
N SER A 442 -10.57 20.40 28.13
CA SER A 442 -11.79 20.32 27.31
C SER A 442 -11.46 20.42 25.82
N LEU A 443 -12.01 19.50 25.02
CA LEU A 443 -11.79 19.45 23.58
C LEU A 443 -12.60 20.54 22.87
N ALA A 444 -11.91 21.50 22.24
CA ALA A 444 -12.55 22.50 21.40
C ALA A 444 -13.08 21.85 20.11
N GLN A 445 -14.30 22.22 19.70
CA GLN A 445 -14.92 21.80 18.44
C GLN A 445 -15.15 22.99 17.51
N SER A 446 -15.10 22.73 16.21
CA SER A 446 -15.43 23.73 15.18
C SER A 446 -16.08 23.03 14.00
N SER A 447 -17.02 23.73 13.36
CA SER A 447 -17.67 23.25 12.14
C SER A 447 -16.69 23.25 10.97
N LEU A 448 -16.82 22.25 10.09
CA LEU A 448 -16.06 22.19 8.86
C LEU A 448 -16.60 23.23 7.85
N GLU A 449 -15.71 24.05 7.28
CA GLU A 449 -16.02 24.84 6.09
C GLU A 449 -15.47 24.15 4.82
N PRO A 450 -16.29 23.89 3.79
CA PRO A 450 -15.81 23.28 2.54
C PRO A 450 -14.69 24.07 1.85
N ALA A 451 -14.77 25.40 1.89
CA ALA A 451 -13.73 26.27 1.33
C ALA A 451 -12.39 26.15 2.08
N ALA A 452 -12.41 25.86 3.39
CA ALA A 452 -11.21 25.61 4.18
C ALA A 452 -10.54 24.29 3.78
N ALA A 453 -11.33 23.23 3.57
CA ALA A 453 -10.80 21.94 3.13
C ALA A 453 -10.12 22.01 1.75
N GLN A 454 -10.68 22.78 0.81
CA GLN A 454 -10.05 22.98 -0.51
C GLN A 454 -8.72 23.73 -0.42
N ARG A 455 -8.63 24.79 0.40
CA ARG A 455 -7.36 25.51 0.63
C ARG A 455 -6.35 24.63 1.34
N GLY A 456 -6.78 23.86 2.34
CA GLY A 456 -5.94 22.89 3.05
C GLY A 456 -5.35 21.81 2.15
N ALA A 457 -6.14 21.31 1.19
CA ALA A 457 -5.67 20.32 0.21
C ALA A 457 -4.50 20.87 -0.63
N LYS A 458 -4.60 22.12 -1.06
CA LYS A 458 -3.53 22.80 -1.80
C LYS A 458 -2.29 22.98 -0.92
N LEU A 459 -2.46 23.52 0.29
CA LEU A 459 -1.37 23.74 1.24
C LEU A 459 -0.64 22.44 1.60
N PHE A 460 -1.35 21.33 1.80
CA PHE A 460 -0.76 20.01 2.10
C PHE A 460 0.30 19.59 1.07
N HIS A 461 0.08 19.89 -0.20
CA HIS A 461 1.03 19.61 -1.26
C HIS A 461 2.15 20.65 -1.32
N GLU A 462 1.81 21.94 -1.20
CA GLU A 462 2.77 23.05 -1.30
C GLU A 462 3.82 23.05 -0.17
N VAL A 463 3.42 22.71 1.05
CA VAL A 463 4.34 22.65 2.20
C VAL A 463 5.09 21.33 2.28
N GLY A 464 4.79 20.37 1.41
CA GLY A 464 5.52 19.11 1.31
C GLY A 464 5.07 18.01 2.28
N CYS A 465 3.87 18.09 2.87
CA CYS A 465 3.34 16.99 3.69
C CYS A 465 3.28 15.67 2.91
N ALA A 466 2.99 15.76 1.61
CA ALA A 466 2.94 14.63 0.67
C ALA A 466 4.27 13.84 0.56
N GLN A 467 5.41 14.40 1.00
CA GLN A 467 6.71 13.73 0.95
C GLN A 467 6.85 12.62 2.01
N CYS A 468 6.08 12.69 3.10
CA CYS A 468 6.11 11.70 4.17
C CYS A 468 4.74 11.05 4.44
N HIS A 469 3.66 11.68 4.00
CA HIS A 469 2.29 11.21 4.18
C HIS A 469 1.59 11.07 2.84
N ALA A 470 0.95 9.92 2.60
CA ALA A 470 0.02 9.80 1.48
C ALA A 470 -1.14 10.81 1.63
N PRO A 471 -1.61 11.44 0.54
CA PRO A 471 -2.78 12.31 0.57
C PRO A 471 -4.04 11.55 1.03
N ARG A 472 -5.05 12.28 1.53
CA ARG A 472 -6.29 11.70 2.10
C ARG A 472 -7.04 10.76 1.14
N ASN A 473 -6.90 10.94 -0.17
CA ASN A 473 -7.53 10.09 -1.18
C ASN A 473 -6.76 8.78 -1.47
N GLY A 474 -5.60 8.55 -0.85
CA GLY A 474 -4.82 7.32 -1.00
C GLY A 474 -4.13 7.14 -2.36
N HIS A 475 -4.11 8.15 -3.24
CA HIS A 475 -3.64 8.03 -4.63
C HIS A 475 -2.11 8.17 -4.82
N SER A 476 -1.30 8.23 -3.76
CA SER A 476 0.16 8.19 -3.92
C SER A 476 0.74 6.87 -3.41
N VAL A 477 1.76 6.39 -4.12
CA VAL A 477 2.57 5.24 -3.73
C VAL A 477 3.13 5.52 -2.33
N ALA A 478 2.50 4.99 -1.29
CA ALA A 478 3.11 4.98 0.03
C ALA A 478 4.47 4.29 -0.12
N THR A 479 5.57 4.99 0.08
CA THR A 479 6.83 4.30 0.38
C THR A 479 6.57 3.43 1.62
N GLY A 480 7.29 2.32 1.80
CA GLY A 480 7.18 1.48 3.01
C GLY A 480 7.40 2.24 4.35
N SER A 481 7.76 3.52 4.29
CA SER A 481 7.95 4.46 5.40
C SER A 481 6.86 5.54 5.55
N SER A 482 5.83 5.60 4.71
CA SER A 482 4.76 6.62 4.83
C SER A 482 3.81 6.28 5.97
N ALA A 483 3.62 7.20 6.91
CA ALA A 483 2.68 7.02 8.01
C ALA A 483 1.24 7.24 7.52
N PRO A 484 0.36 6.23 7.57
CA PRO A 484 -1.02 6.37 7.10
C PRO A 484 -1.78 7.40 7.95
N LEU A 485 -2.48 8.30 7.27
CA LEU A 485 -3.37 9.31 7.86
C LEU A 485 -4.82 8.81 7.83
N VAL A 486 -5.08 7.65 8.43
CA VAL A 486 -6.41 7.02 8.44
C VAL A 486 -7.24 7.52 9.62
N ASN A 487 -8.52 7.78 9.37
CA ASN A 487 -9.56 8.05 10.36
C ASN A 487 -9.22 9.17 11.37
N LEU A 488 -8.57 10.24 10.91
CA LEU A 488 -8.15 11.34 11.80
C LEU A 488 -9.34 12.05 12.43
N GLU A 489 -10.49 12.08 11.77
CA GLU A 489 -11.75 12.63 12.27
C GLU A 489 -12.28 11.92 13.52
N GLN A 490 -11.90 10.65 13.72
CA GLN A 490 -12.25 9.94 14.96
C GLN A 490 -11.35 10.37 16.11
N LYS A 491 -10.13 10.84 15.81
CA LYS A 491 -9.08 11.07 16.80
C LYS A 491 -9.00 12.52 17.27
N TYR A 492 -9.06 13.46 16.33
CA TYR A 492 -8.83 14.88 16.56
C TYR A 492 -10.04 15.71 16.13
N SER A 493 -10.23 16.86 16.80
CA SER A 493 -11.05 17.94 16.26
C SER A 493 -10.21 18.83 15.33
N ILE A 494 -10.87 19.71 14.56
CA ILE A 494 -10.13 20.66 13.69
C ILE A 494 -9.19 21.54 14.53
N PRO A 495 -9.63 22.18 15.63
CA PRO A 495 -8.72 22.96 16.48
C PRO A 495 -7.58 22.13 17.06
N SER A 496 -7.86 20.91 17.56
CA SER A 496 -6.82 20.12 18.22
C SER A 496 -5.79 19.55 17.24
N LEU A 497 -6.21 19.19 16.03
CA LEU A 497 -5.29 18.81 14.96
C LEU A 497 -4.44 20.01 14.52
N ALA A 498 -5.03 21.20 14.36
CA ALA A 498 -4.29 22.41 13.98
C ALA A 498 -3.20 22.74 15.01
N GLU A 499 -3.50 22.63 16.30
CA GLU A 499 -2.50 22.85 17.36
C GLU A 499 -1.41 21.77 17.34
N PHE A 500 -1.77 20.51 17.09
CA PHE A 500 -0.79 19.44 16.92
C PHE A 500 0.14 19.68 15.71
N LEU A 501 -0.39 20.18 14.59
CA LEU A 501 0.40 20.52 13.40
C LEU A 501 1.38 21.67 13.67
N LYS A 502 0.98 22.62 14.53
CA LYS A 502 1.83 23.75 14.95
C LYS A 502 3.07 23.27 15.70
N ASN A 503 2.87 22.45 16.73
CA ASN A 503 3.92 22.05 17.67
C ASN A 503 3.85 20.54 18.03
N PRO A 504 4.11 19.62 17.10
CA PRO A 504 3.94 18.18 17.34
C PRO A 504 4.88 17.64 18.42
N HIS A 505 6.07 18.24 18.58
CA HIS A 505 7.06 17.82 19.58
C HIS A 505 6.66 18.15 21.02
N GLN A 506 5.75 19.11 21.23
CA GLN A 506 5.23 19.42 22.57
C GLN A 506 4.50 18.24 23.19
N VAL A 507 3.89 17.39 22.35
CA VAL A 507 3.15 16.20 22.79
C VAL A 507 3.85 14.90 22.45
N ARG A 508 4.78 14.93 21.48
CA ARG A 508 5.56 13.78 21.01
C ARG A 508 7.03 14.18 20.88
N PRO A 509 7.80 14.19 21.98
CA PRO A 509 9.19 14.65 21.96
C PRO A 509 10.06 13.91 20.94
N SER A 510 9.89 12.59 20.82
CA SER A 510 10.58 11.76 19.83
C SER A 510 9.86 11.65 18.48
N GLY A 511 8.86 12.49 18.22
CA GLY A 511 8.20 12.57 16.91
C GLY A 511 9.17 13.09 15.83
N ARG A 512 9.00 12.62 14.59
CA ARG A 512 9.80 13.08 13.43
C ARG A 512 9.11 14.15 12.60
N MET A 513 7.83 14.41 12.88
CA MET A 513 7.05 15.42 12.16
C MET A 513 7.54 16.81 12.57
N PRO A 514 7.95 17.68 11.62
CA PRO A 514 8.39 19.03 11.95
C PRO A 514 7.22 19.87 12.47
N GLY A 515 7.51 20.84 13.33
CA GLY A 515 6.58 21.93 13.63
C GLY A 515 6.50 22.91 12.46
N TRP A 516 5.29 23.21 12.01
CA TRP A 516 5.07 24.07 10.85
C TRP A 516 4.87 25.51 11.28
N LYS A 517 5.71 26.42 10.75
CA LYS A 517 5.59 27.88 10.97
C LYS A 517 4.59 28.51 10.00
N LEU A 518 3.36 28.01 10.04
CA LEU A 518 2.23 28.53 9.27
C LEU A 518 1.35 29.43 10.15
N GLN A 519 0.51 30.25 9.53
CA GLN A 519 -0.51 31.01 10.25
C GLN A 519 -1.56 30.05 10.82
N ASP A 520 -2.18 30.43 11.94
CA ASP A 520 -3.20 29.59 12.60
C ASP A 520 -4.35 29.22 11.65
N LYS A 521 -4.71 30.14 10.74
CA LYS A 521 -5.74 29.88 9.73
C LYS A 521 -5.32 28.82 8.70
N GLU A 522 -4.06 28.80 8.29
CA GLU A 522 -3.52 27.82 7.35
C GLU A 522 -3.47 26.42 7.98
N LEU A 523 -3.09 26.35 9.26
CA LEU A 523 -3.11 25.11 10.03
C LEU A 523 -4.52 24.56 10.19
N GLN A 524 -5.50 25.42 10.46
CA GLN A 524 -6.91 25.05 10.50
C GLN A 524 -7.43 24.56 9.15
N ASP A 525 -7.02 25.19 8.04
CA ASP A 525 -7.41 24.76 6.70
C ASP A 525 -6.82 23.36 6.38
N ILE A 526 -5.55 23.10 6.69
CA ILE A 526 -4.93 21.77 6.56
C ILE A 526 -5.64 20.75 7.46
N ALA A 527 -5.94 21.10 8.71
CA ALA A 527 -6.67 20.23 9.63
C ALA A 527 -8.08 19.89 9.11
N ALA A 528 -8.80 20.88 8.55
CA ALA A 528 -10.09 20.68 7.91
C ALA A 528 -10.00 19.74 6.70
N TYR A 529 -8.96 19.88 5.86
CA TYR A 529 -8.71 18.93 4.76
C TYR A 529 -8.45 17.51 5.27
N LEU A 530 -7.61 17.36 6.29
CA LEU A 530 -7.21 16.06 6.83
C LEU A 530 -8.31 15.34 7.62
N ILE A 531 -9.21 16.07 8.27
CA ILE A 531 -10.43 15.54 8.90
C ILE A 531 -11.53 15.28 7.85
N GLY A 532 -11.50 16.05 6.76
CA GLY A 532 -12.36 15.93 5.58
C GLY A 532 -13.82 16.28 5.83
N GLU A 533 -14.66 16.14 4.80
CA GLU A 533 -16.12 16.29 4.92
C GLU A 533 -16.70 15.26 5.87
N VAL A 534 -16.62 15.54 7.17
CA VAL A 534 -17.60 15.00 8.08
C VAL A 534 -18.90 15.69 7.68
N SER A 535 -19.88 14.92 7.22
CA SER A 535 -21.27 15.36 7.17
C SER A 535 -21.77 15.52 8.60
N LEU A 536 -21.20 16.48 9.31
CA LEU A 536 -21.80 17.03 10.50
C LEU A 536 -22.90 17.92 9.95
N LYS A 537 -24.13 17.41 9.95
CA LYS A 537 -25.23 18.31 10.29
C LYS A 537 -24.72 19.12 11.48
N PRO A 538 -24.57 20.45 11.36
CA PRO A 538 -24.13 21.22 12.50
C PRO A 538 -25.17 20.94 13.58
N LEU A 539 -24.78 20.22 14.64
CA LEU A 539 -25.42 20.37 15.92
C LEU A 539 -25.05 21.79 16.34
N SER A 540 -25.79 22.76 15.79
CA SER A 540 -26.17 23.91 16.60
C SER A 540 -26.56 23.34 17.95
N SER A 541 -25.95 23.86 19.03
CA SER A 541 -26.26 23.44 20.39
C SER A 541 -27.76 23.26 20.51
N ASN A 542 -28.20 22.00 20.57
CA ASN A 542 -29.60 21.67 20.75
C ASN A 542 -29.88 21.32 22.21
N LEU A 543 -28.89 21.54 23.08
CA LEU A 543 -28.94 21.35 24.52
C LEU A 543 -29.02 22.72 25.18
N ARG A 544 -30.11 22.96 25.89
CA ARG A 544 -30.27 24.08 26.82
C ARG A 544 -29.92 23.58 28.20
N VAL A 545 -29.21 24.39 28.96
CA VAL A 545 -28.86 24.10 30.35
C VAL A 545 -29.53 25.09 31.28
N ALA A 546 -30.02 24.59 32.40
CA ALA A 546 -30.53 25.37 33.51
C ALA A 546 -29.79 24.94 34.78
N VAL A 547 -29.16 25.90 35.45
CA VAL A 547 -28.41 25.73 36.70
C VAL A 547 -29.29 26.17 37.85
N TYR A 548 -29.38 25.34 38.88
CA TYR A 548 -30.10 25.61 40.12
C TYR A 548 -29.11 25.55 41.28
N GLU A 549 -29.23 26.46 42.24
CA GLU A 549 -28.44 26.40 43.48
C GLU A 549 -29.29 25.81 44.60
N GLY A 550 -28.72 24.89 45.37
CA GLY A 550 -29.38 24.22 46.48
C GLY A 550 -28.74 22.89 46.83
N SER A 551 -29.10 22.35 47.99
CA SER A 551 -28.69 21.02 48.44
C SER A 551 -29.94 20.17 48.60
N TRP A 552 -29.93 18.99 48.01
CA TRP A 552 -31.05 18.06 48.06
C TRP A 552 -30.52 16.65 48.29
N ASP A 553 -31.22 15.88 49.12
CA ASP A 553 -30.91 14.46 49.34
C ASP A 553 -31.44 13.58 48.18
N GLU A 554 -32.39 14.10 47.39
CA GLU A 554 -32.96 13.49 46.19
C GLU A 554 -33.16 14.56 45.09
N LEU A 555 -33.32 14.15 43.82
CA LEU A 555 -33.55 15.08 42.72
C LEU A 555 -34.82 15.93 42.96
N PRO A 556 -34.71 17.27 43.02
CA PRO A 556 -35.87 18.14 43.23
C PRO A 556 -36.75 18.21 41.99
N ASP A 557 -38.01 18.61 42.17
CA ASP A 557 -38.87 19.03 41.05
C ASP A 557 -38.39 20.37 40.50
N PHE A 558 -37.52 20.31 39.49
CA PHE A 558 -36.97 21.50 38.84
C PHE A 558 -38.03 22.39 38.18
N GLY A 559 -39.24 21.88 37.90
CA GLY A 559 -40.34 22.69 37.39
C GLY A 559 -40.88 23.69 38.42
N GLN A 560 -40.58 23.49 39.70
CA GLN A 560 -40.98 24.39 40.80
C GLN A 560 -39.85 25.31 41.27
N LEU A 561 -38.64 25.15 40.71
CA LEU A 561 -37.47 25.95 41.05
C LEU A 561 -37.22 27.02 39.99
N THR A 562 -36.58 28.12 40.39
CA THR A 562 -36.12 29.15 39.45
C THR A 562 -34.63 28.94 39.20
N PRO A 563 -34.19 28.74 37.95
CA PRO A 563 -32.78 28.58 37.65
C PRO A 563 -32.02 29.88 37.90
N VAL A 564 -30.82 29.77 38.48
CA VAL A 564 -29.90 30.91 38.68
C VAL A 564 -29.20 31.28 37.38
N HIS A 565 -29.07 30.34 36.45
CA HIS A 565 -28.47 30.56 35.14
C HIS A 565 -29.14 29.66 34.10
N THR A 566 -29.38 30.21 32.91
CA THR A 566 -29.80 29.44 31.73
C THR A 566 -28.93 29.80 30.53
N GLY A 567 -28.65 28.81 29.69
CA GLY A 567 -27.78 29.00 28.53
C GLY A 567 -27.89 27.87 27.52
N GLU A 568 -27.11 28.00 26.45
CA GLU A 568 -26.87 26.92 25.49
C GLU A 568 -25.62 26.14 25.93
N ALA A 569 -25.70 24.82 25.87
CA ALA A 569 -24.60 23.92 26.20
C ALA A 569 -24.16 23.16 24.95
N ALA A 570 -22.85 23.05 24.74
CA ALA A 570 -22.30 22.24 23.65
C ALA A 570 -22.33 20.73 23.96
N GLY A 571 -22.69 20.35 25.20
CA GLY A 571 -22.74 18.97 25.71
C GLY A 571 -23.20 18.91 27.16
N LEU A 572 -23.16 17.72 27.78
CA LEU A 572 -23.44 17.52 29.20
C LEU A 572 -22.23 17.91 30.05
N ASP A 573 -21.96 19.22 30.15
CA ASP A 573 -20.85 19.78 30.92
C ASP A 573 -21.29 20.25 32.30
N VAL A 574 -20.75 19.62 33.35
CA VAL A 574 -21.06 19.96 34.74
C VAL A 574 -20.39 21.26 35.17
N GLY A 575 -19.30 21.66 34.51
CA GLY A 575 -18.55 22.89 34.81
C GLY A 575 -19.34 24.17 34.59
N VAL A 576 -20.46 24.10 33.86
CA VAL A 576 -21.40 25.22 33.65
C VAL A 576 -22.02 25.72 34.96
N SER A 577 -22.00 24.91 36.03
CA SER A 577 -22.44 25.35 37.35
C SER A 577 -21.53 26.40 37.99
N GLY A 578 -20.24 26.44 37.59
CA GLY A 578 -19.21 27.24 38.25
C GLY A 578 -18.90 26.83 39.69
N ARG A 579 -19.42 25.68 40.16
CA ARG A 579 -19.36 25.21 41.55
C ARG A 579 -19.07 23.72 41.63
N SER A 580 -18.44 23.30 42.72
CA SER A 580 -18.15 21.88 42.99
C SER A 580 -19.27 21.14 43.72
N ASP A 581 -20.16 21.86 44.41
CA ASP A 581 -21.25 21.33 45.24
C ASP A 581 -22.42 22.31 45.36
N GLY A 582 -23.55 21.82 45.91
CA GLY A 582 -24.73 22.65 46.19
C GLY A 582 -25.43 23.19 44.94
N PHE A 583 -25.45 22.41 43.85
CA PHE A 583 -26.11 22.80 42.62
C PHE A 583 -26.85 21.61 41.98
N GLY A 584 -27.81 21.92 41.10
CA GLY A 584 -28.50 20.98 40.23
C GLY A 584 -28.46 21.47 38.78
N LEU A 585 -28.40 20.55 37.83
CA LEU A 585 -28.36 20.86 36.40
C LEU A 585 -29.50 20.14 35.69
N VAL A 586 -30.20 20.86 34.83
CA VAL A 586 -31.14 20.30 33.88
C VAL A 586 -30.62 20.58 32.48
N PHE A 587 -30.41 19.51 31.71
CA PHE A 587 -30.09 19.59 30.29
C PHE A 587 -31.32 19.16 29.48
N GLU A 588 -31.76 20.04 28.58
CA GLU A 588 -32.92 19.78 27.72
C GLU A 588 -32.49 19.86 26.26
N GLY A 589 -32.73 18.80 25.49
CA GLY A 589 -32.44 18.79 24.06
C GLY A 589 -33.01 17.58 23.34
N PHE A 590 -32.63 17.44 22.07
CA PHE A 590 -33.09 16.34 21.21
C PHE A 590 -31.98 15.32 20.99
N LEU A 591 -32.26 14.03 21.17
CA LEU A 591 -31.32 12.97 20.79
C LEU A 591 -31.63 12.49 19.37
N PRO A 592 -30.77 12.76 18.37
CA PRO A 592 -30.96 12.18 17.04
C PRO A 592 -30.70 10.68 17.08
N ILE A 593 -31.69 9.88 16.70
CA ILE A 593 -31.59 8.42 16.63
C ILE A 593 -31.40 8.02 15.17
N ASP A 594 -30.17 7.64 14.81
CA ASP A 594 -29.80 7.33 13.41
C ASP A 594 -30.24 5.93 12.95
N LYS A 595 -30.51 5.01 13.88
CA LYS A 595 -31.00 3.66 13.58
C LYS A 595 -32.21 3.34 14.43
N ARG A 596 -33.21 2.68 13.85
CA ARG A 596 -34.36 2.21 14.60
C ARG A 596 -33.93 1.07 15.54
N GLY A 597 -34.23 1.18 16.83
CA GLY A 597 -33.87 0.17 17.83
C GLY A 597 -34.49 0.45 19.19
N ASN A 598 -34.31 -0.48 20.13
CA ASN A 598 -34.64 -0.26 21.54
C ASN A 598 -33.38 0.26 22.24
N TYR A 599 -33.47 1.47 22.77
CA TYR A 599 -32.43 2.13 23.55
C TYR A 599 -32.98 2.23 24.98
N THR A 600 -32.31 1.59 25.93
CA THR A 600 -32.66 1.60 27.36
C THR A 600 -31.61 2.32 28.15
#